data_AF-A0AB39JY94-F1
#
_entry.id   AF-A0AB39JY94-F1
#
_cell.length_a   1.000
_cell.length_b   1.000
_cell.length_c   1.000
_cell.angle_alpha   90.00
_cell.angle_beta   90.00
_cell.angle_gamma   90.00
#
_symmetry.space_group_name_H-M   'P 1'
#
loop_
_entity.id
_entity.type
_entity.pdbx_description
1 polymer ?
#
loop_
_entity_poly.entity_id
_entity_poly.type
_entity_poly.pdbx_seq_one_letter_code
_entity_poly.pdbx_strand_id
1 'polypeptide(L)' 'MLTCRQATQLLSEKQDRPLFLREQSGLQLHLLACRSCRRYAKQIKTISQLSKAFKNLDN' A
#
# COMPACT_ATOMS: atom_id res chain seq x y z
N MET A 1 0.34 7.20 16.63
CA MET A 1 -0.06 6.04 15.80
C MET A 1 -0.82 6.55 14.59
N LEU A 2 -0.59 5.99 13.40
CA LEU A 2 -1.39 6.31 12.23
C LEU A 2 -2.84 5.82 12.42
N THR A 3 -3.80 6.58 11.90
CA THR A 3 -5.18 6.10 11.75
C THR A 3 -5.28 5.12 10.57
N CYS A 4 -6.33 4.30 10.53
CA CYS A 4 -6.57 3.43 9.37
C CYS A 4 -6.64 4.23 8.06
N ARG A 5 -7.25 5.43 8.07
CA ARG A 5 -7.33 6.32 6.91
C ARG A 5 -5.96 6.77 6.42
N GLN A 6 -5.09 7.18 7.34
CA GLN A 6 -3.71 7.57 7.01
C GLN A 6 -2.90 6.37 6.51
N ALA A 7 -3.09 5.18 7.11
CA ALA A 7 -2.42 3.97 6.66
C ALA A 7 -2.85 3.55 5.25
N THR A 8 -4.15 3.59 4.94
CA THR A 8 -4.66 3.29 3.59
C THR A 8 -4.19 4.33 2.57
N GLN A 9 -4.14 5.61 2.94
CA GLN A 9 -3.60 6.67 2.10
C GLN A 9 -2.13 6.40 1.75
N LEU A 10 -1.28 6.15 2.75
CA LEU A 10 0.14 5.82 2.51
C LEU A 10 0.33 4.53 1.69
N LEU A 11 -0.55 3.54 1.86
CA LEU A 11 -0.53 2.31 1.04
C LEU A 11 -0.87 2.58 -0.42
N SER A 12 -1.77 3.53 -0.69
CA SER A 12 -2.06 4.00 -2.04
C SER A 12 -0.88 4.78 -2.62
N GLU A 13 -0.39 5.78 -1.89
CA GLU A 13 0.73 6.61 -2.33
C GLU A 13 1.99 5.80 -2.61
N LYS A 14 2.22 4.70 -1.89
CA LYS A 14 3.33 3.77 -2.16
C LYS A 14 3.30 3.16 -3.56
N GLN A 15 2.14 3.12 -4.23
CA GLN A 15 2.04 2.63 -5.61
C GLN A 15 2.55 3.65 -6.64
N ASP A 16 2.44 4.93 -6.31
CA ASP A 16 2.76 6.05 -7.21
C ASP A 16 4.14 6.66 -6.90
N ARG A 17 4.53 6.69 -5.62
CA ARG A 17 5.80 7.24 -5.15
C ARG A 17 6.46 6.35 -4.09
N PRO A 18 7.79 6.41 -3.95
CA PRO A 18 8.44 5.90 -2.75
C PRO A 18 7.98 6.68 -1.51
N LEU A 19 7.81 5.97 -0.41
CA LEU A 19 7.52 6.59 0.89
C LEU A 19 8.82 7.00 1.58
N PHE A 20 8.79 8.07 2.36
CA PHE A 20 9.88 8.45 3.24
C PHE A 20 10.05 7.42 4.37
N LEU A 21 11.27 7.30 4.91
CA LEU A 21 11.59 6.33 5.96
C LEU A 21 10.67 6.43 7.19
N ARG A 22 10.26 7.66 7.56
CA ARG A 22 9.32 7.92 8.66
C ARG A 22 7.90 7.43 8.36
N GLU A 23 7.44 7.62 7.12
CA GLU A 23 6.13 7.13 6.68
C GLU A 23 6.12 5.61 6.64
N GLN A 24 7.21 5.01 6.15
CA GLN A 24 7.36 3.58 6.05
C GLN A 24 7.40 2.91 7.43
N SER A 25 8.17 3.43 8.39
CA SER A 25 8.22 2.87 9.75
C SER A 25 6.87 2.98 10.46
N GLY A 26 6.21 4.14 10.39
CA GLY A 26 4.87 4.34 10.96
C GLY A 26 3.84 3.39 10.36
N LEU A 27 3.88 3.19 9.03
CA LEU A 27 3.00 2.27 8.33
C LEU A 27 3.26 0.82 8.75
N GLN A 28 4.52 0.38 8.85
CA GLN A 28 4.86 -0.98 9.32
C GLN A 28 4.31 -1.24 10.72
N LEU A 29 4.49 -0.31 11.65
CA LEU A 29 3.96 -0.43 13.01
C LEU A 29 2.43 -0.55 13.02
N HIS A 30 1.73 0.27 12.22
CA HIS A 30 0.28 0.17 12.10
C HIS A 30 -0.16 -1.18 11.50
N LEU A 31 0.56 -1.66 10.48
CA LEU A 31 0.29 -2.95 9.86
C LEU A 31 0.51 -4.13 10.82
N LEU A 32 1.38 -4.05 11.82
CA LEU A 32 1.49 -5.10 12.84
C LEU A 32 0.23 -5.18 13.71
N ALA A 33 -0.36 -4.03 14.06
CA ALA A 33 -1.54 -3.97 14.93
C ALA A 33 -2.88 -4.18 14.19
N CYS A 34 -3.00 -3.75 12.93
CA CYS A 34 -4.30 -3.73 12.23
C CYS A 34 -4.41 -4.79 11.11
N ARG A 35 -5.23 -5.82 11.33
CA ARG A 35 -5.48 -6.89 10.35
C ARG A 35 -6.14 -6.39 9.06
N SER A 36 -7.05 -5.43 9.16
CA SER A 36 -7.77 -4.88 8.00
C SER A 36 -6.82 -4.14 7.06
N CYS A 37 -5.95 -3.29 7.61
CA CYS A 37 -4.95 -2.58 6.81
C CYS A 37 -3.92 -3.56 6.19
N ARG A 38 -3.56 -4.66 6.86
CA ARG A 38 -2.75 -5.74 6.25
C ARG A 38 -3.43 -6.38 5.04
N ARG A 39 -4.74 -6.63 5.12
CA ARG A 39 -5.51 -7.18 3.99
C ARG A 39 -5.54 -6.20 2.83
N TYR A 40 -5.83 -4.93 3.10
CA TYR A 40 -5.83 -3.88 2.09
C TYR A 40 -4.46 -3.73 1.42
N ALA A 41 -3.37 -3.76 2.18
CA ALA A 41 -2.00 -3.71 1.65
C ALA A 41 -1.71 -4.83 0.62
N LYS A 42 -2.26 -6.03 0.85
CA LYS A 42 -2.18 -7.14 -0.12
C LYS A 42 -3.05 -6.87 -1.35
N GLN A 43 -4.30 -6.43 -1.15
CA GLN A 43 -5.24 -6.15 -2.23
C GLN A 43 -4.70 -5.10 -3.21
N ILE A 44 -4.24 -3.96 -2.71
CA ILE A 44 -3.75 -2.88 -3.58
C ILE A 44 -2.48 -3.28 -4.34
N LYS A 45 -1.63 -4.12 -3.74
CA LYS A 45 -0.47 -4.70 -4.42
C LYS A 45 -0.91 -5.61 -5.57
N THR A 46 -1.90 -6.48 -5.35
CA THR A 46 -2.46 -7.34 -6.39
C THR A 46 -3.04 -6.53 -7.54
N ILE A 47 -3.82 -5.47 -7.24
CA ILE A 47 -4.38 -4.58 -8.27
C ILE A 47 -3.23 -3.94 -9.08
N SER A 48 -2.22 -3.37 -8.43
CA SER A 48 -1.06 -2.77 -9.10
C SER A 48 -0.33 -3.76 -10.02
N GLN A 49 -0.17 -5.02 -9.58
CA GLN A 49 0.45 -6.07 -10.39
C GLN A 49 -0.41 -6.43 -11.61
N LEU A 50 -1.72 -6.57 -11.43
CA LEU A 50 -2.64 -6.84 -12.53
C LEU A 50 -2.64 -5.69 -13.53
N SER A 51 -2.73 -4.44 -13.09
CA SER A 51 -2.68 -3.26 -13.97
C SER A 51 -1.39 -3.21 -14.80
N LYS A 52 -0.24 -3.57 -14.19
CA LYS A 52 1.03 -3.67 -14.91
C LYS A 52 1.04 -4.81 -15.92
N ALA A 53 0.46 -5.96 -15.57
CA ALA A 53 0.33 -7.10 -16.48
C ALA A 53 -0.58 -6.77 -17.67
N PHE A 54 -1.72 -6.10 -17.45
CA PHE A 54 -2.61 -5.63 -18.51
C PHE A 54 -1.89 -4.70 -19.48
N LYS A 55 -1.16 -3.70 -18.97
CA LYS A 55 -0.35 -2.80 -19.82
C LYS A 55 0.63 -3.58 -20.72
N ASN A 56 1.18 -4.69 -20.24
CA ASN A 56 2.12 -5.50 -21.04
C ASN A 56 1.42 -6.37 -22.09
N LEU A 57 0.12 -6.66 -21.96
CA LEU A 57 -0.66 -7.40 -22.96
C LEU A 57 -1.12 -6.49 -24.10
N ASP A 58 -1.32 -5.20 -23.83
CA ASP A 58 -1.73 -4.20 -24.82
C ASP A 58 -0.55 -3.60 -25.63
N ASN A 59 0.71 -3.97 -25.32
CA ASN A 59 1.90 -3.62 -26.11
C ASN A 59 2.30 -4.77 -27.03
#